data_AF-A0A9D6SHL6-F1
#
_entry.id   AF-A0A9D6SHL6-F1
#
_cell.length_a   1.000
_cell.length_b   1.000
_cell.length_c   1.000
_cell.angle_alpha   90.00
_cell.angle_beta   90.00
_cell.angle_gamma   90.00
#
_symmetry.space_group_name_H-M   'P 1'
#
loop_
_entity.id
_entity.type
_entity.pdbx_description
1 polymer ?
#
loop_
_entity_poly.entity_id
_entity_poly.type
_entity_poly.pdbx_seq_one_letter_code
_entity_poly.pdbx_strand_id
1 'polypeptide(L)'
;MVDKLMKMPPYAGLQRQNIVGSAFAGLVKHAMELFGSQKVTYELEVAGEKAFPGVQLPTRTGEPFIDILVRKEGRNQGIISTKWSIRHDRINDLTSECRAYKNAARFTDTQIFYYVATNEYDPARVEKPLTDKCIDGVVHVHKPLVTEVSGLNGRLTEFLDLSELIRHSNKW
;
A
#
# COMPACT_ATOMS: atom_id res chain seq x y z
N MET A 1 23.55 -6.36 1.37
CA MET A 1 23.49 -6.17 2.85
C MET A 1 22.38 -7.02 3.45
N VAL A 2 21.14 -6.94 2.95
CA VAL A 2 20.01 -7.80 3.35
C VAL A 2 20.31 -9.30 3.15
N ASP A 3 20.95 -9.71 2.05
CA ASP A 3 21.20 -11.14 1.79
C ASP A 3 22.21 -11.78 2.75
N LYS A 4 23.04 -10.97 3.43
CA LYS A 4 23.91 -11.44 4.52
C LYS A 4 23.12 -11.58 5.83
N LEU A 5 22.22 -10.63 6.11
CA LEU A 5 21.31 -10.67 7.24
C LEU A 5 20.41 -11.93 7.19
N MET A 6 19.85 -12.25 6.01
CA MET A 6 19.00 -13.42 5.77
C MET A 6 19.69 -14.77 6.06
N LYS A 7 21.02 -14.81 6.13
CA LYS A 7 21.80 -16.01 6.46
C LYS A 7 21.99 -16.21 7.97
N MET A 8 21.60 -15.25 8.80
CA MET A 8 21.74 -15.37 10.25
C MET A 8 20.64 -16.27 10.84
N PRO A 9 20.91 -17.00 11.94
CA PRO A 9 19.94 -17.93 12.55
C PRO A 9 18.53 -17.34 12.82
N PRO A 10 18.38 -16.07 13.27
CA PRO A 10 17.06 -15.48 13.51
C PRO A 10 16.17 -15.35 12.25
N TYR A 11 16.76 -15.42 11.06
CA TYR A 11 16.06 -15.27 9.79
C TYR A 11 15.99 -16.58 8.99
N ALA A 12 16.42 -17.70 9.60
CA ALA A 12 16.38 -19.01 8.96
C ALA A 12 14.95 -19.40 8.59
N GLY A 13 14.74 -19.83 7.34
CA GLY A 13 13.43 -20.21 6.81
C GLY A 13 12.53 -19.04 6.40
N LEU A 14 12.91 -17.79 6.68
CA LEU A 14 12.15 -16.62 6.25
C LEU A 14 12.45 -16.27 4.79
N GLN A 15 11.42 -15.84 4.06
CA GLN A 15 11.59 -15.30 2.73
C GLN A 15 11.93 -13.81 2.81
N ARG A 16 13.05 -13.41 2.18
CA ARG A 16 13.52 -12.01 2.12
C ARG A 16 12.41 -11.04 1.73
N GLN A 17 11.59 -11.41 0.75
CA GLN A 17 10.54 -10.53 0.24
C GLN A 17 9.44 -10.26 1.27
N ASN A 18 9.17 -11.17 2.20
CA ASN A 18 8.20 -10.95 3.27
C ASN A 18 8.73 -9.90 4.25
N ILE A 19 10.01 -9.98 4.63
CA ILE A 19 10.65 -9.01 5.52
C ILE A 19 10.69 -7.62 4.88
N VAL A 20 11.09 -7.55 3.61
CA VAL A 20 11.12 -6.27 2.88
C VAL A 20 9.71 -5.69 2.76
N GLY A 21 8.70 -6.51 2.50
CA GLY A 21 7.29 -6.10 2.46
C GLY A 21 6.81 -5.50 3.77
N SER A 22 6.93 -6.25 4.88
CA SER A 22 6.49 -5.78 6.20
C SER A 22 7.27 -4.55 6.68
N ALA A 23 8.59 -4.51 6.46
CA ALA A 23 9.40 -3.34 6.80
C ALA A 23 8.98 -2.10 5.98
N PHE A 24 8.65 -2.29 4.70
CA PHE A 24 8.18 -1.21 3.85
C PHE A 24 6.83 -0.65 4.31
N ALA A 25 5.87 -1.51 4.67
CA ALA A 25 4.61 -1.09 5.28
C ALA A 25 4.83 -0.27 6.56
N GLY A 26 5.72 -0.74 7.43
CA GLY A 26 6.11 -0.04 8.66
C GLY A 26 6.73 1.33 8.38
N LEU A 27 7.60 1.45 7.38
CA LEU A 27 8.22 2.73 6.99
C LEU A 27 7.19 3.73 6.43
N VAL A 28 6.29 3.26 5.57
CA VAL A 28 5.20 4.12 5.04
C VAL A 28 4.33 4.60 6.19
N LYS A 29 3.87 3.70 7.08
CA LYS A 29 3.12 4.09 8.28
C LYS A 29 3.88 5.13 9.10
N HIS A 30 5.15 4.88 9.40
CA HIS A 30 5.94 5.78 10.24
C HIS A 30 6.10 7.17 9.61
N ALA A 31 6.32 7.25 8.30
CA ALA A 31 6.37 8.51 7.59
C ALA A 31 5.02 9.26 7.64
N MET A 32 3.91 8.54 7.50
CA MET A 32 2.57 9.13 7.61
C MET A 32 2.27 9.62 9.03
N GLU A 33 2.69 8.90 10.08
CA GLU A 33 2.52 9.32 11.48
C GLU A 33 3.37 10.55 11.82
N LEU A 34 4.60 10.62 11.31
CA LEU A 34 5.51 11.72 11.60
C LEU A 34 5.14 13.01 10.86
N PHE A 35 4.76 12.91 9.59
CA PHE A 35 4.63 14.07 8.72
C PHE A 35 3.20 14.32 8.24
N GLY A 36 2.30 13.35 8.42
CA GLY A 36 0.90 13.45 8.03
C GLY A 36 0.01 14.04 9.12
N SER A 37 -1.29 13.95 8.87
CA SER A 37 -2.33 14.46 9.76
C SER A 37 -2.35 13.72 11.09
N GLN A 38 -2.33 14.47 12.18
CA GLN A 38 -2.45 13.93 13.55
C GLN A 38 -3.89 13.55 13.93
N LYS A 39 -4.87 13.78 13.03
CA LYS A 39 -6.29 13.45 13.23
C LYS A 39 -6.65 12.06 12.72
N VAL A 40 -5.71 11.39 12.06
CA VAL A 40 -5.90 10.04 11.51
C VAL A 40 -4.91 9.09 12.16
N THR A 41 -5.32 7.83 12.28
CA THR A 41 -4.48 6.75 12.80
C THR A 41 -4.19 5.73 11.72
N TYR A 42 -3.06 5.04 11.84
CA TYR A 42 -2.58 4.07 10.87
C TYR A 42 -2.34 2.74 11.59
N GLU A 43 -3.04 1.68 11.21
CA GLU A 43 -2.88 0.33 11.78
C GLU A 43 -2.25 -0.60 10.73
N LEU A 44 -1.22 -1.37 11.11
CA LEU A 44 -0.57 -2.35 10.24
C LEU A 44 -1.29 -3.70 10.28
N GLU A 45 -1.20 -4.45 9.18
CA GLU A 45 -1.54 -5.88 9.10
C GLU A 45 -2.92 -6.20 9.72
N VAL A 46 -3.91 -5.38 9.37
CA VAL A 46 -5.26 -5.50 9.94
C VAL A 46 -6.03 -6.59 9.22
N ALA A 47 -6.54 -7.57 9.97
CA ALA A 47 -7.44 -8.60 9.43
C ALA A 47 -8.69 -7.96 8.82
N GLY A 48 -9.10 -8.46 7.65
CA GLY A 48 -10.26 -7.96 6.92
C GLY A 48 -11.55 -7.95 7.74
N GLU A 49 -11.79 -8.99 8.56
CA GLU A 49 -12.94 -9.07 9.47
C GLU A 49 -12.92 -7.98 10.56
N LYS A 50 -11.73 -7.59 11.04
CA LYS A 50 -11.60 -6.50 12.02
C LYS A 50 -11.88 -5.14 11.37
N ALA A 51 -11.49 -4.97 10.11
CA ALA A 51 -11.76 -3.75 9.36
C ALA A 51 -13.24 -3.65 8.93
N PHE A 52 -13.81 -4.74 8.44
CA PHE A 52 -15.16 -4.81 7.87
C PHE A 52 -15.94 -6.00 8.46
N PRO A 53 -16.44 -5.88 9.71
CA PRO A 53 -17.09 -6.99 10.40
C PRO A 53 -18.33 -7.49 9.66
N GLY A 54 -18.47 -8.82 9.56
CA GLY A 54 -19.60 -9.46 8.89
C GLY A 54 -19.56 -9.39 7.36
N VAL A 55 -18.48 -8.92 6.75
CA VAL A 55 -18.31 -8.90 5.29
C VAL A 55 -17.30 -9.95 4.85
N GLN A 56 -17.76 -10.89 4.03
CA GLN A 56 -16.86 -11.88 3.45
C GLN A 56 -16.02 -11.27 2.33
N LEU A 57 -14.72 -11.13 2.60
CA LEU A 57 -13.76 -10.59 1.66
C LEU A 57 -13.13 -11.70 0.81
N PRO A 58 -13.08 -11.55 -0.53
CA PRO A 58 -12.39 -12.51 -1.39
C PRO A 58 -10.89 -12.50 -1.10
N THR A 59 -10.32 -13.69 -1.01
CA THR A 59 -8.90 -13.92 -0.74
C THR A 59 -8.42 -15.06 -1.62
N ARG A 60 -7.17 -14.96 -2.10
CA ARG A 60 -6.57 -16.01 -2.92
C ARG A 60 -6.10 -17.19 -2.06
N THR A 61 -5.65 -16.92 -0.83
CA THR A 61 -5.14 -17.92 0.12
C THR A 61 -5.19 -17.36 1.53
N GLY A 62 -5.79 -18.08 2.48
CA GLY A 62 -5.83 -17.68 3.90
C GLY A 62 -6.74 -16.48 4.16
N GLU A 63 -6.62 -15.87 5.33
CA GLU A 63 -7.45 -14.71 5.71
C GLU A 63 -6.97 -13.43 5.00
N PRO A 64 -7.90 -12.55 4.55
CA PRO A 64 -7.53 -11.29 3.91
C PRO A 64 -6.93 -10.32 4.95
N PHE A 65 -5.80 -9.71 4.61
CA PHE A 65 -5.13 -8.71 5.44
C PHE A 65 -4.95 -7.39 4.69
N ILE A 66 -5.04 -6.31 5.44
CA ILE A 66 -4.84 -4.93 4.99
C ILE A 66 -3.46 -4.48 5.48
N ASP A 67 -2.59 -4.10 4.55
CA ASP A 67 -1.23 -3.67 4.89
C ASP A 67 -1.23 -2.46 5.85
N ILE A 68 -1.99 -1.41 5.50
CA ILE A 68 -2.20 -0.23 6.35
C ILE A 68 -3.67 0.19 6.26
N LEU A 69 -4.37 0.14 7.39
CA LEU A 69 -5.71 0.70 7.54
C LEU A 69 -5.61 2.11 8.12
N VAL A 70 -6.26 3.07 7.46
CA VAL A 70 -6.34 4.47 7.89
C VAL A 70 -7.69 4.68 8.55
N ARG A 71 -7.69 5.19 9.78
CA ARG A 71 -8.92 5.54 10.52
C ARG A 71 -8.95 7.01 10.90
N LYS A 72 -10.17 7.54 11.01
CA LYS A 72 -10.46 8.86 11.57
C LYS A 72 -11.65 8.74 12.49
N GLU A 73 -11.51 9.19 13.73
CA GLU A 73 -12.59 9.12 14.73
C GLU A 73 -13.22 7.71 14.85
N GLY A 74 -12.37 6.67 14.76
CA GLY A 74 -12.77 5.26 14.83
C GLY A 74 -13.33 4.65 13.54
N ARG A 75 -13.65 5.45 12.52
CA ARG A 75 -14.21 4.98 11.24
C ARG A 75 -13.11 4.68 10.23
N ASN A 76 -13.35 3.73 9.33
CA ASN A 76 -12.40 3.47 8.25
C ASN A 76 -12.45 4.63 7.25
N GLN A 77 -11.30 5.24 6.98
CA GLN A 77 -11.17 6.35 6.06
C GLN A 77 -10.51 5.91 4.75
N GLY A 78 -9.62 4.93 4.82
CA GLY A 78 -8.89 4.47 3.65
C GLY A 78 -7.94 3.33 3.92
N ILE A 79 -7.38 2.81 2.84
CA ILE A 79 -6.39 1.75 2.84
C ILE A 79 -5.18 2.20 2.03
N ILE A 80 -3.99 1.87 2.52
CA ILE A 80 -2.74 2.00 1.77
C ILE A 80 -2.16 0.59 1.61
N SER A 81 -2.30 0.00 0.43
CA SER A 81 -1.63 -1.26 0.08
C SER A 81 -0.18 -0.96 -0.26
N THR A 82 0.75 -1.69 0.34
CA THR A 82 2.19 -1.44 0.20
C THR A 82 2.85 -2.59 -0.53
N LYS A 83 3.63 -2.28 -1.56
CA LYS A 83 4.35 -3.28 -2.36
C LYS A 83 5.72 -2.73 -2.71
N TRP A 84 6.79 -3.22 -2.09
CA TRP A 84 8.15 -2.78 -2.42
C TRP A 84 8.47 -2.98 -3.91
N SER A 85 8.12 -4.15 -4.43
CA SER A 85 8.15 -4.49 -5.86
C SER A 85 6.84 -5.16 -6.25
N ILE A 86 6.33 -4.91 -7.45
CA ILE A 86 5.12 -5.54 -7.95
C ILE A 86 5.51 -6.68 -8.88
N ARG A 87 5.03 -7.89 -8.60
CA ARG A 87 5.22 -9.01 -9.51
C ARG A 87 4.17 -8.98 -10.60
N HIS A 88 4.57 -9.26 -11.84
CA HIS A 88 3.66 -9.28 -12.98
C HIS A 88 2.50 -10.28 -12.78
N ASP A 89 2.78 -11.46 -12.21
CA ASP A 89 1.76 -12.50 -11.96
C ASP A 89 0.82 -12.18 -10.78
N ARG A 90 1.10 -11.13 -10.00
CA ARG A 90 0.29 -10.70 -8.84
C ARG A 90 -0.28 -9.30 -8.98
N ILE A 91 -0.14 -8.69 -10.15
CA ILE A 91 -0.66 -7.34 -10.41
C ILE A 91 -2.19 -7.28 -10.29
N ASN A 92 -2.86 -8.39 -10.58
CA ASN A 92 -4.31 -8.53 -10.48
C ASN A 92 -4.81 -8.48 -9.03
N ASP A 93 -3.97 -8.89 -8.07
CA ASP A 93 -4.33 -8.93 -6.66
C ASP A 93 -4.67 -7.51 -6.16
N LEU A 94 -3.85 -6.50 -6.51
CA LEU A 94 -4.08 -5.09 -6.16
C LEU A 94 -5.43 -4.56 -6.64
N THR A 95 -5.78 -4.88 -7.89
CA THR A 95 -7.03 -4.43 -8.51
C THR A 95 -8.25 -5.13 -7.91
N SER A 96 -8.12 -6.41 -7.56
CA SER A 96 -9.18 -7.20 -6.92
C SER A 96 -9.39 -6.79 -5.46
N GLU A 97 -8.31 -6.59 -4.72
CA GLU A 97 -8.29 -6.08 -3.34
C GLU A 97 -9.01 -4.73 -3.24
N CYS A 98 -8.66 -3.77 -4.11
CA CYS A 98 -9.32 -2.46 -4.13
C CYS A 98 -10.84 -2.58 -4.24
N ARG A 99 -11.33 -3.36 -5.20
CA ARG A 99 -12.77 -3.56 -5.43
C ARG A 99 -13.42 -4.25 -4.23
N ALA A 100 -12.77 -5.28 -3.70
CA ALA A 100 -13.24 -6.01 -2.53
C ALA A 100 -13.43 -5.09 -1.33
N TYR A 101 -12.40 -4.32 -0.96
CA TYR A 101 -12.46 -3.45 0.20
C TYR A 101 -13.40 -2.27 0.02
N LYS A 102 -13.41 -1.61 -1.16
CA LYS A 102 -14.38 -0.54 -1.43
C LYS A 102 -15.83 -1.03 -1.44
N ASN A 103 -16.08 -2.27 -1.89
CA ASN A 103 -17.41 -2.87 -1.80
C ASN A 103 -17.77 -3.24 -0.36
N ALA A 104 -16.83 -3.77 0.42
CA ALA A 104 -17.05 -4.09 1.83
C ALA A 104 -17.34 -2.85 2.67
N ALA A 105 -16.64 -1.75 2.38
CA ALA A 105 -16.89 -0.46 2.99
C ALA A 105 -18.37 -0.07 2.84
N ARG A 106 -19.02 -0.27 1.68
CA ARG A 106 -20.44 0.11 1.49
C ARG A 106 -21.42 -0.46 2.53
N PHE A 107 -21.06 -1.54 3.22
CA PHE A 107 -21.87 -2.16 4.27
C PHE A 107 -21.56 -1.65 5.70
N THR A 108 -20.42 -0.98 5.89
CA THR A 108 -19.87 -0.58 7.21
C THR A 108 -19.53 0.92 7.26
N ASP A 109 -18.86 1.44 6.24
CA ASP A 109 -18.41 2.83 6.06
C ASP A 109 -18.72 3.35 4.64
N THR A 110 -19.35 4.51 4.52
CA THR A 110 -19.99 4.93 3.27
C THR A 110 -19.01 5.11 2.10
N GLN A 111 -17.73 5.43 2.37
CA GLN A 111 -16.71 5.58 1.34
C GLN A 111 -15.30 5.54 1.94
N ILE A 112 -14.40 4.74 1.34
CA ILE A 112 -12.97 4.71 1.68
C ILE A 112 -12.12 5.00 0.44
N PHE A 113 -10.93 5.59 0.64
CA PHE A 113 -9.90 5.63 -0.40
C PHE A 113 -9.04 4.36 -0.41
N TYR A 114 -8.37 4.10 -1.52
CA TYR A 114 -7.43 3.01 -1.71
C TYR A 114 -6.21 3.50 -2.50
N TYR A 115 -5.08 3.63 -1.82
CA TYR A 115 -3.78 3.95 -2.41
C TYR A 115 -2.89 2.72 -2.51
N VAL A 116 -2.01 2.70 -3.50
CA VAL A 116 -0.93 1.70 -3.60
C VAL A 116 0.42 2.40 -3.45
N ALA A 117 1.13 2.19 -2.35
CA ALA A 117 2.48 2.69 -2.16
C ALA A 117 3.52 1.68 -2.67
N THR A 118 4.50 2.12 -3.47
CA THR A 118 5.46 1.22 -4.10
C THR A 118 6.81 1.89 -4.43
N ASN A 119 7.86 1.08 -4.54
CA ASN A 119 9.14 1.45 -5.15
C ASN A 119 9.28 0.87 -6.58
N GLU A 120 8.25 0.20 -7.11
CA GLU A 120 8.22 -0.31 -8.49
C GLU A 120 7.92 0.83 -9.47
N TYR A 121 8.64 0.85 -10.59
CA TYR A 121 8.49 1.84 -11.66
C TYR A 121 8.70 1.24 -13.06
N ASP A 122 8.83 -0.09 -13.17
CA ASP A 122 8.78 -0.79 -14.46
C ASP A 122 7.36 -0.70 -15.04
N PRO A 123 7.17 -0.07 -16.23
CA PRO A 123 5.85 0.10 -16.86
C PRO A 123 5.02 -1.19 -16.92
N ALA A 124 5.64 -2.33 -17.24
CA ALA A 124 4.93 -3.61 -17.38
C ALA A 124 4.35 -4.15 -16.05
N ARG A 125 4.72 -3.54 -14.93
CA ARG A 125 4.30 -3.93 -13.57
C ARG A 125 3.44 -2.86 -12.89
N VAL A 126 3.40 -1.65 -13.43
CA VAL A 126 2.67 -0.51 -12.83
C VAL A 126 1.54 0.02 -13.71
N GLU A 127 1.53 -0.29 -15.02
CA GLU A 127 0.49 0.21 -15.94
C GLU A 127 -0.92 -0.13 -15.45
N LYS A 128 -1.15 -1.37 -15.02
CA LYS A 128 -2.46 -1.78 -14.54
C LYS A 128 -2.92 -1.02 -13.28
N PRO A 129 -2.15 -0.95 -12.17
CA PRO A 129 -2.60 -0.19 -11.02
C PRO A 129 -2.70 1.32 -11.27
N LEU A 130 -1.93 1.88 -12.22
CA LEU A 130 -2.04 3.29 -12.60
C LEU A 130 -3.31 3.61 -13.38
N THR A 131 -3.79 2.67 -14.20
CA THR A 131 -4.95 2.87 -15.09
C THR A 131 -6.27 2.39 -14.48
N ASP A 132 -6.23 1.60 -13.40
CA ASP A 132 -7.43 1.09 -12.75
C ASP A 132 -8.14 2.17 -11.92
N LYS A 133 -9.32 2.59 -12.38
CA LYS A 133 -10.15 3.62 -11.73
C LYS A 133 -10.59 3.30 -10.30
N CYS A 134 -10.46 2.05 -9.86
CA CYS A 134 -10.70 1.71 -8.46
C CYS A 134 -9.63 2.34 -7.55
N ILE A 135 -8.37 2.36 -7.99
CA ILE A 135 -7.23 2.81 -7.20
C ILE A 135 -7.18 4.34 -7.27
N ASP A 136 -7.23 5.01 -6.11
CA ASP A 136 -7.27 6.48 -6.04
C ASP A 136 -5.89 7.11 -6.29
N GLY A 137 -4.83 6.31 -6.26
CA GLY A 137 -3.50 6.71 -6.70
C GLY A 137 -2.45 5.63 -6.46
N VAL A 138 -1.43 5.64 -7.31
CA VAL A 138 -0.21 4.87 -7.09
C VAL A 138 0.87 5.84 -6.62
N VAL A 139 1.45 5.56 -5.47
CA VAL A 139 2.38 6.42 -4.75
C VAL A 139 3.77 5.83 -4.86
N HIS A 140 4.66 6.50 -5.57
CA HIS A 140 6.07 6.12 -5.60
C HIS A 140 6.77 6.65 -4.34
N VAL A 141 7.66 5.85 -3.73
CA VAL A 141 8.37 6.23 -2.50
C VAL A 141 9.11 7.55 -2.61
N HIS A 142 9.71 7.80 -3.77
CA HIS A 142 10.40 9.04 -4.07
C HIS A 142 10.57 9.22 -5.59
N LYS A 143 9.73 10.04 -6.22
CA LYS A 143 9.77 10.30 -7.67
C LYS A 143 11.07 11.00 -8.11
N PRO A 144 11.51 12.09 -7.44
CA PRO A 144 12.72 12.82 -7.83
C PRO A 144 13.96 11.95 -7.99
N LEU A 145 14.18 11.00 -7.07
CA LEU A 145 15.36 10.11 -7.14
C LEU A 145 15.41 9.30 -8.44
N VAL A 146 14.29 8.79 -8.92
CA VAL A 146 14.26 8.01 -10.16
C VAL A 146 14.47 8.93 -11.37
N THR A 147 13.85 10.11 -11.38
CA THR A 147 13.97 11.05 -12.50
C THR A 147 15.37 11.64 -12.59
N GLU A 148 15.95 12.05 -11.45
CA GLU A 148 17.27 12.68 -11.39
C GLU A 148 18.41 11.68 -11.62
N VAL A 149 18.32 10.47 -11.06
CA VAL A 149 19.40 9.48 -11.17
C VAL A 149 19.29 8.66 -12.45
N SER A 150 18.08 8.29 -12.86
CA SER A 150 17.88 7.38 -14.01
C SER A 150 17.47 8.10 -15.29
N GLY A 151 17.21 9.41 -15.25
CA GLY A 151 16.76 10.20 -16.41
C GLY A 151 15.37 9.83 -16.92
N LEU A 152 14.57 9.09 -16.15
CA LEU A 152 13.26 8.55 -16.56
C LEU A 152 12.11 9.52 -16.31
N ASN A 153 12.28 10.78 -16.73
CA ASN A 153 11.45 11.93 -16.35
C ASN A 153 9.95 11.78 -16.67
N GLY A 154 9.59 11.08 -17.75
CA GLY A 154 8.19 10.88 -18.15
C GLY A 154 7.51 9.64 -17.58
N ARG A 155 8.25 8.70 -16.96
CA ARG A 155 7.67 7.41 -16.53
C ARG A 155 6.89 7.50 -15.23
N LEU A 156 7.14 8.53 -14.42
CA LEU A 156 6.54 8.70 -13.10
C LEU A 156 5.48 9.80 -13.05
N THR A 157 5.09 10.38 -14.19
CA THR A 157 4.15 11.51 -14.25
C THR A 157 2.82 11.18 -13.55
N GLU A 158 2.28 10.00 -13.81
CA GLU A 158 0.99 9.52 -13.28
C GLU A 158 1.06 9.04 -11.82
N PHE A 159 2.27 8.94 -11.25
CA PHE A 159 2.43 8.58 -9.83
C PHE A 159 2.25 9.81 -8.96
N LEU A 160 1.78 9.59 -7.74
CA LEU A 160 2.01 10.53 -6.64
C LEU A 160 3.40 10.26 -6.03
N ASP A 161 4.08 11.28 -5.55
CA ASP A 161 5.20 11.11 -4.62
C ASP A 161 4.67 10.85 -3.19
N LEU A 162 5.43 10.14 -2.36
CA LEU A 162 5.04 9.91 -0.96
C LEU A 162 4.78 11.22 -0.20
N SER A 163 5.53 12.28 -0.50
CA SER A 163 5.27 13.61 0.07
C SER A 163 3.90 14.17 -0.31
N GLU A 164 3.34 13.82 -1.48
CA GLU A 164 2.01 14.24 -1.89
C GLU A 164 0.94 13.47 -1.14
N LEU A 165 1.13 12.15 -0.94
CA LEU A 165 0.25 11.35 -0.08
C LEU A 165 0.22 11.90 1.35
N ILE A 166 1.38 12.24 1.91
CA ILE A 166 1.49 12.90 3.21
C ILE A 166 0.69 14.21 3.23
N ARG A 167 0.81 15.05 2.20
CA ARG A 167 0.00 16.28 2.09
C ARG A 167 -1.50 15.99 1.98
N HIS A 168 -1.89 14.95 1.25
CA HIS A 168 -3.29 14.52 1.11
C HIS A 168 -3.89 14.10 2.45
N SER A 169 -3.08 13.53 3.35
CA SER A 169 -3.57 13.11 4.68
C SER A 169 -4.19 14.22 5.51
N ASN A 170 -3.80 15.47 5.28
CA ASN A 170 -4.38 16.64 5.94
C ASN A 170 -5.80 16.98 5.48
N LYS A 171 -6.27 16.36 4.40
CA LYS A 171 -7.62 16.54 3.83
C LYS A 171 -8.56 15.36 4.10
N TRP A 172 -8.05 14.28 4.72
CA TRP A 172 -8.87 13.13 5.12
C TRP A 172 -9.69 13.45 6.37
#